data_AF-A0A1J5NWG0-F1
#
_entry.id   AF-A0A1J5NWG0-F1
#
_cell.length_a   1.000
_cell.length_b   1.000
_cell.length_c   1.000
_cell.angle_alpha   90.00
_cell.angle_beta   90.00
_cell.angle_gamma   90.00
#
_symmetry.space_group_name_H-M   'P 1'
#
loop_
_entity.id
_entity.type
_entity.pdbx_description
1 polymer ?
#
loop_
_entity_poly.entity_id
_entity_poly.type
_entity_poly.pdbx_seq_one_letter_code
_entity_poly.pdbx_strand_id
1 'polypeptide(L)'
;MRAYIDHVLALLPFEPEEYRRLLGPPCSYVGHPLTEQLSTFRPGVEEQRRRNEAPPVLLVLPGSRRSEIRHHMAVFGETLSRLQAEGVAFELILPTMPHLLEAVREGARSWKAEPRVVVGEQEKRAAFRIASAALAKSGTVTLELAIAGVPMVTAYRVGPVEAWFLQRAINVKSVILANLVIGENVVPEFLQQDCTPEKLSGALREILTDSPLRRRQVEAFARIDEIMSTGNQPPSVRAADIVLATLRKSRGAN
;
A
#
# COMPACT_ATOMS: atom_id res chain seq x y z
N MET A 1 14.25 22.50 -9.60
CA MET A 1 14.99 21.26 -9.24
C MET A 1 16.17 20.98 -10.16
N ARG A 2 16.02 21.02 -11.50
CA ARG A 2 17.14 20.73 -12.44
C ARG A 2 18.46 21.48 -12.17
N ALA A 3 18.40 22.74 -11.76
CA ALA A 3 19.60 23.54 -11.50
C ALA A 3 20.41 23.11 -10.25
N TYR A 4 19.84 22.22 -9.40
CA TYR A 4 20.43 21.85 -8.11
C TYR A 4 20.59 20.33 -7.94
N ILE A 5 20.20 19.53 -8.94
CA ILE A 5 20.19 18.06 -8.85
C ILE A 5 20.81 17.50 -10.12
N ASP A 6 21.99 16.91 -9.97
CA ASP A 6 22.72 16.28 -11.09
C ASP A 6 22.05 14.99 -11.56
N HIS A 7 21.52 14.19 -10.62
CA HIS A 7 20.87 12.91 -10.91
C HIS A 7 19.94 12.48 -9.77
N VAL A 8 18.83 11.84 -10.11
CA VAL A 8 17.86 11.28 -9.17
C VAL A 8 17.94 9.75 -9.16
N LEU A 9 17.98 9.17 -7.96
CA LEU A 9 17.93 7.73 -7.74
C LEU A 9 16.50 7.34 -7.39
N ALA A 10 15.80 6.76 -8.36
CA ALA A 10 14.40 6.36 -8.25
C ALA A 10 14.25 4.99 -7.59
N LEU A 11 13.30 4.88 -6.65
CA LEU A 11 12.97 3.63 -5.95
C LEU A 11 11.87 2.84 -6.64
N LEU A 12 11.19 3.43 -7.63
CA LEU A 12 10.05 2.81 -8.31
C LEU A 12 10.29 2.80 -9.83
N PRO A 13 9.88 1.72 -10.52
CA PRO A 13 10.23 1.51 -11.92
C PRO A 13 9.60 2.53 -12.88
N PHE A 14 8.48 3.15 -12.51
CA PHE A 14 7.80 4.16 -13.34
C PHE A 14 8.42 5.57 -13.22
N GLU A 15 9.17 5.84 -12.14
CA GLU A 15 9.67 7.20 -11.85
C GLU A 15 10.58 7.75 -12.95
N PRO A 16 11.53 7.01 -13.56
CA PRO A 16 12.38 7.56 -14.63
C PRO A 16 11.59 8.10 -15.83
N GLU A 17 10.49 7.44 -16.21
CA GLU A 17 9.62 7.89 -17.29
C GLU A 17 8.91 9.19 -16.91
N GLU A 18 8.37 9.26 -15.69
CA GLU A 18 7.69 10.45 -15.18
C GLU A 18 8.65 11.65 -15.05
N TYR A 19 9.88 11.42 -14.60
CA TYR A 19 10.91 12.45 -14.59
C TYR A 19 11.23 12.97 -16.00
N ARG A 20 11.27 12.09 -17.01
CA ARG A 20 11.45 12.52 -18.40
C ARG A 20 10.27 13.35 -18.89
N ARG A 21 9.05 12.86 -18.66
CA ARG A 21 7.78 13.50 -19.04
C ARG A 21 7.62 14.90 -18.44
N LEU A 22 7.99 15.06 -17.17
CA LEU A 22 7.89 16.31 -16.42
C LEU A 22 9.09 17.25 -16.63
N LEU A 23 9.99 16.93 -17.56
CA LEU A 23 11.22 17.69 -17.79
C LEU A 23 12.02 17.88 -16.48
N GLY A 24 12.13 16.80 -15.70
CA GLY A 24 12.94 16.70 -14.49
C GLY A 24 14.43 16.44 -14.78
N PRO A 25 15.28 16.40 -13.75
CA PRO A 25 16.68 15.99 -13.87
C PRO A 25 16.80 14.53 -14.37
N PRO A 26 17.99 14.11 -14.84
CA PRO A 26 18.29 12.71 -15.11
C PRO A 26 17.87 11.82 -13.93
N CYS A 27 17.20 10.70 -14.23
CA CYS A 27 16.64 9.82 -13.22
C CYS A 27 16.92 8.36 -13.60
N SER A 28 17.35 7.56 -12.64
CA SER A 28 17.62 6.14 -12.84
C SER A 28 16.97 5.31 -11.76
N TYR A 29 16.26 4.26 -12.17
CA TYR A 29 15.71 3.28 -11.26
C TYR A 29 16.85 2.47 -10.64
N VAL A 30 16.97 2.55 -9.31
CA VAL A 30 17.96 1.83 -8.52
C VAL A 30 17.40 0.56 -7.88
N GLY A 31 16.08 0.42 -7.80
CA GLY A 31 15.43 -0.66 -7.08
C GLY A 31 14.84 -0.19 -5.75
N HIS A 32 13.93 -1.00 -5.20
CA HIS A 32 13.25 -0.68 -3.94
C HIS A 32 13.79 -1.58 -2.82
N PRO A 33 14.11 -1.08 -1.61
CA PRO A 33 14.61 -1.91 -0.50
C PRO A 33 13.70 -3.07 -0.09
N LEU A 34 12.41 -3.00 -0.44
CA LEU A 34 11.45 -4.08 -0.18
C LEU A 34 11.73 -5.34 -1.00
N THR A 35 12.42 -5.24 -2.15
CA THR A 35 12.79 -6.41 -2.96
C THR A 35 13.80 -7.31 -2.24
N GLU A 36 14.55 -6.78 -1.28
CA GLU A 36 15.47 -7.56 -0.44
C GLU A 36 14.76 -8.27 0.72
N GLN A 37 13.48 -7.96 0.95
CA GLN A 37 12.70 -8.46 2.09
C GLN A 37 11.45 -9.25 1.67
N LEU A 38 11.34 -9.63 0.39
CA LEU A 38 10.15 -10.31 -0.16
C LEU A 38 9.74 -11.54 0.66
N SER A 39 10.70 -12.37 1.06
CA SER A 39 10.46 -13.58 1.87
C SER A 39 9.80 -13.29 3.22
N THR A 40 9.94 -12.07 3.76
CA THR A 40 9.31 -11.68 5.03
C THR A 40 7.82 -11.35 4.88
N PHE A 41 7.35 -11.09 3.65
CA PHE A 41 5.96 -10.76 3.34
C PHE A 41 5.15 -11.93 2.79
N ARG A 42 5.81 -12.93 2.20
CA ARG A 42 5.15 -14.09 1.58
C ARG A 42 4.87 -15.18 2.63
N PRO A 43 3.66 -15.78 2.61
CA PRO A 43 3.32 -16.82 3.58
C PRO A 43 4.13 -18.11 3.39
N GLY A 44 4.46 -18.77 4.49
CA GLY A 44 4.82 -20.20 4.48
C GLY A 44 3.59 -21.08 4.24
N VAL A 45 3.79 -22.41 4.21
CA VAL A 45 2.71 -23.39 3.93
C VAL A 45 1.56 -23.29 4.94
N GLU A 46 1.86 -23.22 6.23
CA GLU A 46 0.84 -23.12 7.29
C GLU A 46 0.11 -21.76 7.26
N GLU A 47 0.83 -20.67 7.04
CA GLU A 47 0.24 -19.33 6.92
C GLU A 47 -0.65 -19.22 5.67
N GLN A 48 -0.26 -19.86 4.57
CA GLN A 48 -1.06 -19.93 3.35
C GLN A 48 -2.32 -20.77 3.55
N ARG A 49 -2.23 -21.88 4.30
CA ARG A 49 -3.40 -22.65 4.73
C ARG A 49 -4.33 -21.78 5.56
N ARG A 50 -3.81 -21.10 6.60
CA ARG A 50 -4.60 -20.18 7.43
C ARG A 50 -5.28 -19.09 6.61
N ARG A 51 -4.57 -18.50 5.64
CA ARG A 51 -5.11 -17.47 4.74
C ARG A 51 -6.35 -17.91 3.95
N ASN A 52 -6.43 -19.21 3.65
CA ASN A 52 -7.52 -19.81 2.88
C ASN A 52 -8.66 -20.36 3.74
N GLU A 53 -8.49 -20.40 5.07
CA GLU A 53 -9.50 -20.88 6.01
C GLU A 53 -10.57 -19.82 6.32
N ALA A 54 -11.79 -20.29 6.56
CA ALA A 54 -12.89 -19.45 7.03
C ALA A 54 -12.96 -19.45 8.59
N PRO A 55 -13.33 -18.33 9.22
CA PRO A 55 -13.58 -17.03 8.60
C PRO A 55 -12.29 -16.37 8.08
N PRO A 56 -12.37 -15.61 6.97
CA PRO A 56 -11.21 -14.95 6.38
C PRO A 56 -10.62 -13.91 7.34
N VAL A 57 -9.29 -13.73 7.28
CA VAL A 57 -8.61 -12.68 8.03
C VAL A 57 -8.69 -11.38 7.23
N LEU A 58 -9.32 -10.36 7.82
CA LEU A 58 -9.39 -9.01 7.28
C LEU A 58 -8.45 -8.08 8.06
N LEU A 59 -7.49 -7.49 7.35
CA LEU A 59 -6.64 -6.44 7.91
C LEU A 59 -7.30 -5.08 7.80
N VAL A 60 -7.15 -4.25 8.82
CA VAL A 60 -7.51 -2.84 8.77
C VAL A 60 -6.31 -1.98 9.13
N LEU A 61 -5.90 -1.12 8.20
CA LEU A 61 -4.70 -0.29 8.30
C LEU A 61 -5.09 1.19 8.14
N PRO A 62 -5.49 1.88 9.23
CA PRO A 62 -6.08 3.22 9.19
C PRO A 62 -5.07 4.35 8.89
N GLY A 63 -3.77 4.05 8.95
CA GLY A 63 -2.71 4.98 8.61
C GLY A 63 -1.47 4.84 9.49
N SER A 64 -0.42 5.54 9.08
CA SER A 64 0.88 5.60 9.73
C SER A 64 1.05 6.85 10.62
N ARG A 65 0.09 7.77 10.57
CA ARG A 65 0.10 9.03 11.33
C ARG A 65 -1.17 9.18 12.14
N ARG A 66 -1.08 9.88 13.27
CA ARG A 66 -2.23 10.17 14.14
C ARG A 66 -3.37 10.88 13.40
N SER A 67 -3.06 11.81 12.50
CA SER A 67 -4.08 12.49 11.68
C SER A 67 -4.78 11.51 10.74
N GLU A 68 -4.03 10.63 10.07
CA GLU A 68 -4.61 9.61 9.20
C GLU A 68 -5.56 8.71 9.99
N ILE A 69 -5.14 8.21 11.15
CA ILE A 69 -6.00 7.41 12.04
C ILE A 69 -7.31 8.16 12.33
N ARG A 70 -7.23 9.41 12.81
CA ARG A 70 -8.45 10.19 13.12
C ARG A 70 -9.41 10.34 11.95
N HIS A 71 -8.92 10.47 10.72
CA HIS A 71 -9.78 10.64 9.54
C HIS A 71 -10.42 9.34 9.04
N HIS A 72 -9.84 8.16 9.34
CA HIS A 72 -10.27 6.89 8.77
C HIS A 72 -10.98 5.97 9.77
N MET A 73 -10.71 6.07 11.07
CA MET A 73 -11.26 5.12 12.06
C MET A 73 -12.79 5.05 12.08
N ALA A 74 -13.49 6.19 11.97
CA ALA A 74 -14.95 6.20 11.96
C ALA A 74 -15.53 5.49 10.73
N VAL A 75 -15.11 5.89 9.52
CA VAL A 75 -15.60 5.29 8.27
C VAL A 75 -15.21 3.81 8.17
N PHE A 76 -14.06 3.40 8.69
CA PHE A 76 -13.66 1.99 8.74
C PHE A 76 -14.55 1.19 9.70
N GLY A 77 -14.83 1.71 10.91
CA GLY A 77 -15.75 1.07 11.85
C GLY A 77 -17.17 0.90 11.30
N GLU A 78 -17.69 1.92 10.60
CA GLU A 78 -18.99 1.87 9.92
C GLU A 78 -18.99 0.84 8.78
N THR A 79 -17.90 0.80 7.99
CA THR A 79 -17.72 -0.19 6.91
C THR A 79 -17.75 -1.62 7.45
N LEU A 80 -17.03 -1.89 8.54
CA LEU A 80 -16.99 -3.20 9.19
C LEU A 80 -18.35 -3.59 9.76
N SER A 81 -19.03 -2.64 10.43
CA SER A 81 -20.38 -2.86 10.98
C SER A 81 -21.39 -3.21 9.88
N ARG A 82 -21.25 -2.59 8.71
CA ARG A 82 -22.09 -2.88 7.54
C ARG A 82 -21.82 -4.27 6.98
N LEU A 83 -20.56 -4.67 6.80
CA LEU A 83 -20.20 -6.02 6.37
C LEU A 83 -20.78 -7.09 7.30
N GLN A 84 -20.72 -6.87 8.63
CA GLN A 84 -21.30 -7.79 9.61
C GLN A 84 -22.83 -7.85 9.51
N ALA A 85 -23.50 -6.70 9.34
CA ALA A 85 -24.96 -6.65 9.16
C ALA A 85 -25.44 -7.37 7.89
N GLU A 86 -24.57 -7.47 6.88
CA GLU A 86 -24.79 -8.20 5.64
C GLU A 86 -24.43 -9.70 5.75
N GLY A 87 -24.08 -10.19 6.94
CA GLY A 87 -23.79 -11.60 7.22
C GLY A 87 -22.38 -12.05 6.86
N VAL A 88 -21.45 -11.12 6.58
CA VAL A 88 -20.05 -11.46 6.29
C VAL A 88 -19.28 -11.72 7.58
N ALA A 89 -18.86 -12.96 7.79
CA ALA A 89 -17.97 -13.33 8.90
C ALA A 89 -16.50 -13.06 8.53
N PHE A 90 -15.72 -12.50 9.46
CA PHE A 90 -14.29 -12.26 9.30
C PHE A 90 -13.59 -12.19 10.65
N GLU A 91 -12.31 -12.53 10.68
CA GLU A 91 -11.41 -12.22 11.79
C GLU A 91 -10.72 -10.89 11.53
N LEU A 92 -10.84 -9.95 12.47
CA LEU A 92 -10.33 -8.60 12.32
C LEU A 92 -8.96 -8.45 12.98
N ILE A 93 -7.94 -8.10 12.19
CA ILE A 93 -6.61 -7.75 12.71
C ILE A 93 -6.28 -6.31 12.36
N LEU A 94 -5.78 -5.56 13.34
CA LEU A 94 -5.40 -4.16 13.18
C LEU A 94 -3.91 -3.98 13.52
N PRO A 95 -3.01 -4.05 12.51
CA PRO A 95 -1.59 -3.79 12.72
C PRO A 95 -1.31 -2.32 12.99
N THR A 96 -0.45 -2.03 13.97
CA THR A 96 -0.03 -0.66 14.30
C THR A 96 1.40 -0.61 14.83
N MET A 97 1.94 0.60 15.00
CA MET A 97 3.25 0.85 15.59
C MET A 97 3.12 1.29 17.06
N PRO A 98 4.14 1.05 17.91
CA PRO A 98 4.07 1.37 19.34
C PRO A 98 3.60 2.80 19.64
N HIS A 99 4.09 3.79 18.88
CA HIS A 99 3.76 5.20 19.06
C HIS A 99 2.33 5.61 18.65
N LEU A 100 1.59 4.71 17.97
CA LEU A 100 0.22 4.90 17.51
C LEU A 100 -0.81 4.03 18.26
N LEU A 101 -0.34 3.11 19.11
CA LEU A 101 -1.18 2.11 19.78
C LEU A 101 -2.38 2.73 20.49
N GLU A 102 -2.16 3.78 21.28
CA GLU A 102 -3.24 4.45 22.02
C GLU A 102 -4.25 5.12 21.09
N ALA A 103 -3.79 5.76 20.01
CA ALA A 103 -4.69 6.39 19.04
C ALA A 103 -5.56 5.35 18.29
N VAL A 104 -4.97 4.20 17.98
CA VAL A 104 -5.67 3.06 17.36
C VAL A 104 -6.69 2.47 18.31
N ARG A 105 -6.29 2.19 19.56
CA ARG A 105 -7.20 1.66 20.59
C ARG A 105 -8.37 2.58 20.80
N GLU A 106 -8.12 3.88 20.98
CA GLU A 106 -9.17 4.88 21.14
C GLU A 106 -10.14 4.88 19.97
N GLY A 107 -9.62 4.95 18.74
CA GLY A 107 -10.47 4.99 17.54
C GLY A 107 -11.27 3.71 17.32
N ALA A 108 -10.80 2.57 17.81
CA ALA A 108 -11.45 1.27 17.67
C ALA A 108 -12.49 0.98 18.76
N ARG A 109 -12.52 1.76 19.86
CA ARG A 109 -13.46 1.55 20.98
C ARG A 109 -14.92 1.57 20.56
N SER A 110 -15.26 2.34 19.53
CA SER A 110 -16.63 2.46 19.02
C SER A 110 -17.01 1.37 18.00
N TRP A 111 -16.07 0.50 17.63
CA TRP A 111 -16.33 -0.54 16.62
C TRP A 111 -17.12 -1.69 17.25
N LYS A 112 -18.10 -2.22 16.50
CA LYS A 112 -18.83 -3.43 16.90
C LYS A 112 -17.97 -4.69 16.80
N ALA A 113 -17.06 -4.72 15.83
CA ALA A 113 -16.09 -5.79 15.67
C ALA A 113 -14.84 -5.46 16.51
N GLU A 114 -14.54 -6.28 17.51
CA GLU A 114 -13.32 -6.13 18.31
C GLU A 114 -12.10 -6.58 17.50
N PRO A 115 -11.14 -5.67 17.20
CA PRO A 115 -9.94 -6.05 16.46
C PRO A 115 -8.91 -6.72 17.37
N ARG A 116 -8.25 -7.75 16.87
CA ARG A 116 -6.93 -8.17 17.40
C ARG A 116 -5.89 -7.13 16.97
N VAL A 117 -5.50 -6.25 17.90
CA VAL A 117 -4.46 -5.25 17.65
C VAL A 117 -3.09 -5.91 17.77
N VAL A 118 -2.27 -5.81 16.72
CA VAL A 118 -0.90 -6.34 16.69
C VAL A 118 0.09 -5.20 16.50
N VAL A 119 1.24 -5.25 17.19
CA VAL A 119 2.13 -4.08 17.33
C VAL A 119 3.54 -4.39 16.85
N GLY A 120 4.05 -3.53 15.96
CA GLY A 120 5.42 -3.61 15.44
C GLY A 120 5.51 -4.28 14.07
N GLU A 121 6.67 -4.13 13.43
CA GLU A 121 6.91 -4.55 12.04
C GLU A 121 6.82 -6.06 11.85
N GLN A 122 7.37 -6.84 12.78
CA GLN A 122 7.34 -8.30 12.71
C GLN A 122 5.91 -8.84 12.76
N GLU A 123 5.12 -8.35 13.72
CA GLU A 123 3.72 -8.71 13.88
C GLU A 123 2.85 -8.23 12.71
N LYS A 124 3.12 -7.03 12.18
CA LYS A 124 2.47 -6.52 10.97
C LYS A 124 2.69 -7.47 9.80
N ARG A 125 3.94 -7.90 9.56
CA ARG A 125 4.28 -8.84 8.48
C ARG A 125 3.66 -10.22 8.71
N ALA A 126 3.62 -10.70 9.95
CA ALA A 126 2.93 -11.94 10.29
C ALA A 126 1.43 -11.87 9.96
N ALA A 127 0.77 -10.75 10.31
CA ALA A 127 -0.62 -10.51 9.94
C ALA A 127 -0.80 -10.49 8.41
N PHE A 128 0.13 -9.90 7.65
CA PHE A 128 0.06 -9.88 6.19
C PHE A 128 0.11 -11.28 5.60
N ARG A 129 0.97 -12.16 6.13
CA ARG A 129 1.11 -13.54 5.62
C ARG A 129 -0.18 -14.36 5.77
N ILE A 130 -0.95 -14.15 6.84
CA ILE A 130 -2.22 -14.87 7.04
C ILE A 130 -3.46 -14.14 6.48
N ALA A 131 -3.33 -12.89 6.03
CA ALA A 131 -4.45 -12.07 5.61
C ALA A 131 -5.09 -12.51 4.30
N SER A 132 -6.41 -12.63 4.29
CA SER A 132 -7.21 -12.93 3.09
C SER A 132 -7.53 -11.66 2.30
N ALA A 133 -7.71 -10.52 2.98
CA ALA A 133 -7.97 -9.21 2.39
C ALA A 133 -7.52 -8.06 3.33
N ALA A 134 -7.44 -6.84 2.81
CA ALA A 134 -7.12 -5.64 3.58
C ALA A 134 -7.99 -4.42 3.22
N LEU A 135 -8.39 -3.66 4.24
CA LEU A 135 -8.87 -2.28 4.12
C LEU A 135 -7.74 -1.35 4.57
N ALA A 136 -7.16 -0.59 3.65
CA ALA A 136 -5.98 0.22 3.94
C ALA A 136 -6.19 1.70 3.57
N LYS A 137 -5.62 2.58 4.37
CA LYS A 137 -5.41 3.97 3.96
C LYS A 137 -4.40 4.00 2.79
N SER A 138 -4.69 4.79 1.75
CA SER A 138 -3.81 4.90 0.57
C SER A 138 -2.41 5.42 0.96
N GLY A 139 -1.37 4.66 0.65
CA GLY A 139 0.01 4.94 1.06
C GLY A 139 0.97 3.82 0.71
N THR A 140 2.18 3.86 1.29
CA THR A 140 3.25 2.88 1.02
C THR A 140 2.87 1.45 1.39
N VAL A 141 1.98 1.28 2.38
CA VAL A 141 1.45 -0.02 2.81
C VAL A 141 0.78 -0.79 1.68
N THR A 142 0.27 -0.10 0.65
CA THR A 142 -0.36 -0.75 -0.50
C THR A 142 0.63 -1.58 -1.30
N LEU A 143 1.89 -1.11 -1.42
CA LEU A 143 2.94 -1.88 -2.06
C LEU A 143 3.34 -3.09 -1.21
N GLU A 144 3.46 -2.93 0.11
CA GLU A 144 3.76 -4.05 1.02
C GLU A 144 2.67 -5.13 0.98
N LEU A 145 1.38 -4.74 0.95
CA LEU A 145 0.25 -5.68 0.83
C LEU A 145 0.25 -6.41 -0.52
N ALA A 146 0.60 -5.71 -1.60
CA ALA A 146 0.69 -6.30 -2.93
C ALA A 146 1.88 -7.28 -3.01
N ILE A 147 3.01 -6.93 -2.39
CA ILE A 147 4.15 -7.83 -2.12
C ILE A 147 3.80 -8.95 -1.11
N ALA A 148 2.72 -8.85 -0.35
CA ALA A 148 2.21 -9.97 0.45
C ALA A 148 1.18 -10.81 -0.32
N GLY A 149 0.78 -10.37 -1.52
CA GLY A 149 -0.29 -11.00 -2.32
C GLY A 149 -1.65 -10.91 -1.63
N VAL A 150 -1.89 -9.84 -0.87
CA VAL A 150 -3.14 -9.63 -0.12
C VAL A 150 -4.04 -8.67 -0.90
N PRO A 151 -5.16 -9.14 -1.48
CA PRO A 151 -6.16 -8.27 -2.10
C PRO A 151 -6.58 -7.16 -1.14
N MET A 152 -6.76 -5.94 -1.67
CA MET A 152 -7.04 -4.79 -0.83
C MET A 152 -8.06 -3.84 -1.44
N VAL A 153 -8.71 -3.08 -0.57
CA VAL A 153 -9.50 -1.89 -0.89
C VAL A 153 -8.83 -0.72 -0.19
N THR A 154 -8.68 0.39 -0.90
CA THR A 154 -8.03 1.57 -0.33
C THR A 154 -8.97 2.75 -0.18
N ALA A 155 -8.73 3.51 0.87
CA ALA A 155 -9.47 4.71 1.22
C ALA A 155 -8.52 5.88 1.46
N TYR A 156 -8.95 7.08 1.13
CA TYR A 156 -8.20 8.29 1.45
C TYR A 156 -9.13 9.46 1.78
N ARG A 157 -9.04 9.97 3.01
CA ARG A 157 -9.67 11.23 3.43
C ARG A 157 -8.63 12.20 3.99
N VAL A 158 -8.73 13.46 3.59
CA VAL A 158 -7.97 14.58 4.15
C VAL A 158 -8.91 15.67 4.63
N GLY A 159 -8.39 16.71 5.28
CA GLY A 159 -9.20 17.86 5.66
C GLY A 159 -9.83 18.53 4.42
N PRO A 160 -10.99 19.20 4.56
CA PRO A 160 -11.73 19.78 3.43
C PRO A 160 -10.92 20.81 2.63
N VAL A 161 -10.02 21.55 3.29
CA VAL A 161 -9.11 22.51 2.63
C VAL A 161 -8.07 21.76 1.77
N GLU A 162 -7.44 20.73 2.32
CA GLU A 162 -6.45 19.90 1.62
C GLU A 162 -7.11 19.18 0.42
N ALA A 163 -8.32 18.66 0.60
CA ALA A 163 -9.09 17.98 -0.44
C ALA A 163 -9.35 18.90 -1.65
N TRP A 164 -9.66 20.17 -1.40
CA TRP A 164 -9.94 21.15 -2.46
C TRP A 164 -8.72 21.45 -3.33
N PHE A 165 -7.53 21.56 -2.73
CA PHE A 165 -6.28 21.71 -3.47
C PHE A 165 -5.91 20.42 -4.21
N LEU A 166 -6.11 19.27 -3.55
CA LEU A 166 -5.74 17.97 -4.08
C LEU A 166 -6.58 17.58 -5.31
N GLN A 167 -7.89 17.85 -5.28
CA GLN A 167 -8.80 17.64 -6.41
C GLN A 167 -8.42 18.48 -7.64
N ARG A 168 -7.80 19.65 -7.44
CA ARG A 168 -7.35 20.53 -8.53
C ARG A 168 -5.95 20.21 -9.04
N ALA A 169 -5.14 19.47 -8.27
CA ALA A 169 -3.74 19.22 -8.57
C ALA A 169 -3.45 17.79 -9.09
N ILE A 170 -4.33 16.82 -8.83
CA ILE A 170 -4.12 15.42 -9.23
C ILE A 170 -4.64 15.19 -10.65
N ASN A 171 -3.72 15.05 -11.61
CA ASN A 171 -3.99 14.57 -12.97
C ASN A 171 -3.33 13.20 -13.22
N VAL A 172 -3.29 12.35 -12.18
CA VAL A 172 -2.70 11.01 -12.24
C VAL A 172 -3.78 9.93 -12.19
N LYS A 173 -3.53 8.80 -12.86
CA LYS A 173 -4.50 7.70 -13.02
C LYS A 173 -4.84 6.98 -11.72
N SER A 174 -3.95 7.04 -10.71
CA SER A 174 -4.17 6.55 -9.34
C SER A 174 -3.16 7.20 -8.40
N VAL A 175 -3.47 7.26 -7.09
CA VAL A 175 -2.47 7.59 -6.05
C VAL A 175 -2.05 6.39 -5.21
N ILE A 176 -2.53 5.19 -5.55
CA ILE A 176 -2.11 3.93 -4.94
C ILE A 176 -0.76 3.51 -5.51
N LEU A 177 0.22 3.37 -4.61
CA LEU A 177 1.58 2.98 -4.99
C LEU A 177 1.61 1.63 -5.73
N ALA A 178 0.83 0.64 -5.29
CA ALA A 178 0.71 -0.64 -5.98
C ALA A 178 0.19 -0.48 -7.43
N ASN A 179 -0.88 0.31 -7.66
CA ASN A 179 -1.40 0.53 -9.01
C ASN A 179 -0.38 1.25 -9.90
N LEU A 180 0.34 2.23 -9.35
CA LEU A 180 1.39 2.96 -10.08
C LEU A 180 2.55 2.04 -10.49
N VAL A 181 2.98 1.15 -9.60
CA VAL A 181 4.01 0.15 -9.90
C VAL A 181 3.53 -0.84 -10.94
N ILE A 182 2.30 -1.36 -10.80
CA ILE A 182 1.71 -2.33 -11.73
C ILE A 182 1.42 -1.69 -13.09
N GLY A 183 1.20 -0.38 -13.14
CA GLY A 183 0.78 0.34 -14.35
C GLY A 183 -0.71 0.21 -14.67
N GLU A 184 -1.50 -0.34 -13.75
CA GLU A 184 -2.94 -0.62 -13.94
C GLU A 184 -3.74 -0.31 -12.66
N ASN A 185 -4.99 0.15 -12.83
CA ASN A 185 -5.92 0.38 -11.72
C ASN A 185 -6.60 -0.93 -11.31
N VAL A 186 -5.88 -1.77 -10.56
CA VAL A 186 -6.35 -3.08 -10.09
C VAL A 186 -6.91 -3.02 -8.67
N VAL A 187 -6.35 -2.16 -7.82
CA VAL A 187 -6.83 -1.91 -6.47
C VAL A 187 -7.89 -0.80 -6.50
N PRO A 188 -9.11 -1.05 -5.99
CA PRO A 188 -10.13 -0.02 -5.83
C PRO A 188 -9.65 1.13 -4.93
N GLU A 189 -9.87 2.35 -5.42
CA GLU A 189 -9.46 3.59 -4.77
C GLU A 189 -10.67 4.46 -4.46
N PHE A 190 -10.94 4.70 -3.18
CA PHE A 190 -12.06 5.54 -2.72
C PHE A 190 -11.53 6.82 -2.08
N LEU A 191 -11.62 7.92 -2.83
CA LEU A 191 -11.08 9.22 -2.42
C LEU A 191 -12.20 10.15 -1.92
N GLN A 192 -11.95 10.84 -0.80
CA GLN A 192 -12.80 11.92 -0.29
C GLN A 192 -14.29 11.53 -0.19
N GLN A 193 -15.15 12.13 -1.02
CA GLN A 193 -16.60 11.87 -1.05
C GLN A 193 -16.95 10.42 -1.43
N ASP A 194 -16.05 9.72 -2.13
CA ASP A 194 -16.25 8.31 -2.51
C ASP A 194 -15.83 7.35 -1.39
N CYS A 195 -15.15 7.85 -0.34
CA CYS A 195 -14.82 7.09 0.85
C CYS A 195 -16.04 7.00 1.77
N THR A 196 -17.04 6.22 1.36
CA THR A 196 -18.26 5.95 2.14
C THR A 196 -18.33 4.49 2.58
N PRO A 197 -18.97 4.19 3.73
CA PRO A 197 -19.12 2.82 4.21
C PRO A 197 -19.78 1.87 3.19
N GLU A 198 -20.77 2.37 2.43
CA GLU A 198 -21.48 1.64 1.38
C GLU A 198 -20.51 1.12 0.31
N LYS A 199 -19.68 2.02 -0.22
CA LYS A 199 -18.77 1.72 -1.32
C LYS A 199 -17.62 0.83 -0.86
N LEU A 200 -17.07 1.11 0.32
CA LEU A 200 -15.99 0.33 0.90
C LEU A 200 -16.44 -1.09 1.25
N SER A 201 -17.61 -1.27 1.86
CA SER A 201 -18.13 -2.59 2.21
C SER A 201 -18.45 -3.42 0.97
N GLY A 202 -19.05 -2.81 -0.07
CA GLY A 202 -19.30 -3.47 -1.35
C GLY A 202 -18.01 -4.01 -1.97
N ALA A 203 -16.97 -3.18 -2.08
CA ALA A 203 -15.68 -3.59 -2.63
C ALA A 203 -14.96 -4.63 -1.75
N LEU A 204 -15.06 -4.51 -0.42
CA LEU A 204 -14.48 -5.49 0.51
C LEU A 204 -15.12 -6.86 0.36
N ARG A 205 -16.45 -6.92 0.21
CA ARG A 205 -17.16 -8.19 -0.02
C ARG A 205 -16.67 -8.88 -1.28
N GLU A 206 -16.48 -8.14 -2.37
CA GLU A 206 -15.94 -8.69 -3.61
C GLU A 206 -14.55 -9.29 -3.39
N ILE A 207 -13.64 -8.60 -2.69
CA ILE A 207 -12.29 -9.15 -2.50
C ILE A 207 -12.19 -10.22 -1.42
N LEU A 208 -13.15 -10.31 -0.49
CA LEU A 208 -13.25 -11.37 0.53
C LEU A 208 -13.79 -12.69 -0.04
N THR A 209 -14.38 -12.66 -1.24
CA THR A 209 -14.95 -13.82 -1.93
C THR A 209 -14.19 -14.12 -3.22
N ASP A 210 -14.40 -15.28 -3.84
CA ASP A 210 -13.78 -15.62 -5.14
C ASP A 210 -14.46 -14.86 -6.30
N SER A 211 -14.21 -13.55 -6.36
CA SER A 211 -14.75 -12.65 -7.37
C SER A 211 -13.75 -12.38 -8.50
N PRO A 212 -14.22 -11.89 -9.67
CA PRO A 212 -13.33 -11.38 -10.72
C PRO A 212 -12.39 -10.27 -10.23
N LEU A 213 -12.85 -9.39 -9.33
CA LEU A 213 -12.02 -8.35 -8.74
C LEU A 213 -10.87 -8.93 -7.90
N ARG A 214 -11.16 -9.96 -7.09
CA ARG A 214 -10.13 -10.66 -6.31
C ARG A 214 -9.09 -11.30 -7.22
N ARG A 215 -9.52 -12.09 -8.22
CA ARG A 215 -8.62 -12.78 -9.16
C ARG A 215 -7.73 -11.78 -9.90
N ARG A 216 -8.30 -10.69 -10.40
CA ARG A 216 -7.54 -9.62 -11.07
C ARG A 216 -6.45 -9.02 -10.18
N GLN A 217 -6.73 -8.77 -8.90
CA GLN A 217 -5.71 -8.28 -7.97
C GLN A 217 -4.62 -9.32 -7.73
N VAL A 218 -4.98 -10.58 -7.47
CA VAL A 218 -4.00 -11.66 -7.23
C VAL A 218 -3.08 -11.86 -8.44
N GLU A 219 -3.63 -11.92 -9.65
CA GLU A 219 -2.87 -12.04 -10.90
C GLU A 219 -1.94 -10.83 -11.12
N ALA A 220 -2.42 -9.62 -10.85
CA ALA A 220 -1.60 -8.42 -10.96
C ALA A 220 -0.46 -8.39 -9.93
N PHE A 221 -0.72 -8.79 -8.68
CA PHE A 221 0.28 -8.81 -7.61
C PHE A 221 1.35 -9.88 -7.82
N ALA A 222 1.03 -10.97 -8.51
CA ALA A 222 2.02 -11.99 -8.89
C ALA A 222 3.11 -11.45 -9.83
N ARG A 223 2.85 -10.37 -10.58
CA ARG A 223 3.82 -9.73 -11.49
C ARG A 223 4.75 -8.72 -10.81
N ILE A 224 4.49 -8.34 -9.56
CA ILE A 224 5.22 -7.25 -8.88
C ILE A 224 6.71 -7.54 -8.76
N ASP A 225 7.09 -8.78 -8.45
CA ASP A 225 8.49 -9.14 -8.24
C ASP A 225 9.30 -8.97 -9.54
N GLU A 226 8.70 -9.31 -10.69
CA GLU A 226 9.29 -9.09 -12.01
C GLU A 226 9.38 -7.60 -12.35
N ILE A 227 8.29 -6.85 -12.14
CA ILE A 227 8.22 -5.41 -12.42
C ILE A 227 9.25 -4.62 -11.57
N MET A 228 9.46 -5.03 -10.32
CA MET A 228 10.40 -4.39 -9.39
C MET A 228 11.82 -4.97 -9.47
N SER A 229 12.07 -5.95 -10.34
CA SER A 229 13.39 -6.55 -10.46
C SER A 229 14.40 -5.56 -11.02
N THR A 230 15.59 -5.54 -10.42
CA THR A 230 16.76 -4.82 -10.95
C THR A 230 17.83 -5.77 -11.47
N GLY A 231 17.46 -7.04 -11.71
CA GLY A 231 18.39 -8.13 -12.00
C GLY A 231 19.10 -8.62 -10.74
N ASN A 232 20.34 -9.05 -10.88
CA ASN A 232 21.13 -9.66 -9.81
C ASN A 232 21.87 -8.66 -8.91
N GLN A 233 21.65 -7.36 -9.10
CA GLN A 233 22.38 -6.33 -8.35
C GLN A 233 21.49 -5.73 -7.25
N PRO A 234 21.95 -5.72 -5.99
CA PRO A 234 21.21 -5.08 -4.91
C PRO A 234 20.98 -3.58 -5.17
N PRO A 235 19.84 -3.01 -4.73
CA PRO A 235 19.54 -1.60 -4.97
C PRO A 235 20.62 -0.63 -4.46
N SER A 236 21.22 -0.95 -3.32
CA SER A 236 22.29 -0.17 -2.70
C SER A 236 23.56 -0.12 -3.57
N VAL A 237 23.96 -1.25 -4.18
CA VAL A 237 25.12 -1.32 -5.07
C VAL A 237 24.85 -0.56 -6.37
N ARG A 238 23.66 -0.76 -6.95
CA ARG A 238 23.25 -0.05 -8.17
C ARG A 238 23.21 1.47 -7.96
N ALA A 239 22.72 1.91 -6.81
CA ALA A 239 22.76 3.32 -6.41
C ALA A 239 24.21 3.85 -6.34
N ALA A 240 25.11 3.12 -5.69
CA ALA A 240 26.52 3.50 -5.58
C ALA A 240 27.20 3.63 -6.96
N ASP A 241 26.97 2.67 -7.86
CA ASP A 241 27.51 2.69 -9.22
C ASP A 241 27.05 3.92 -10.01
N ILE A 242 25.78 4.30 -9.89
CA ILE A 242 25.24 5.50 -10.52
C ILE A 242 25.89 6.75 -9.95
N VAL A 243 26.04 6.86 -8.62
CA VAL A 243 26.74 8.01 -8.00
C VAL A 243 28.18 8.12 -8.53
N LEU A 244 28.92 7.00 -8.57
CA LEU A 244 30.29 6.99 -9.10
C LEU A 244 30.36 7.38 -10.57
N ALA A 245 29.41 6.91 -11.39
CA ALA A 245 29.32 7.28 -12.80
C ALA A 245 29.01 8.77 -13.00
N THR A 246 28.10 9.34 -12.21
CA THR A 246 27.74 10.77 -12.25
C THR A 246 28.93 11.65 -11.85
N LEU A 247 29.67 11.28 -10.79
CA LEU A 247 30.88 12.00 -10.37
C LEU A 247 31.97 11.99 -11.45
N ARG A 248 32.19 10.87 -12.14
CA ARG A 248 33.17 10.77 -13.24
C ARG A 248 32.80 11.67 -14.43
N LYS A 249 31.51 11.75 -14.79
CA LYS A 249 31.03 12.63 -15.86
C LYS A 249 31.24 14.11 -15.52
N SER A 250 30.97 14.50 -14.28
CA SER A 250 31.21 15.88 -13.81
C SER A 250 32.69 16.26 -13.89
N ARG A 251 33.60 15.34 -13.56
CA ARG A 251 35.06 15.57 -13.63
C ARG A 251 35.65 15.64 -15.05
N GLY A 252 35.00 15.04 -16.04
CA GLY A 252 35.45 15.09 -17.45
C GLY A 252 34.81 16.20 -18.28
N ALA A 253 33.87 16.95 -17.71
CA ALA A 253 33.18 18.09 -18.35
C ALA A 253 33.73 19.46 -17.91
N ASN A 254 34.70 19.47 -17.00
CA ASN A 254 35.55 20.62 -16.63
C ASN A 254 36.94 20.44 -17.25
#